data_AF-A0A7K2KP85-F1
#
_entry.id   AF-A0A7K2KP85-F1
#
_cell.length_a   1.000
_cell.length_b   1.000
_cell.length_c   1.000
_cell.angle_alpha   90.00
_cell.angle_beta   90.00
_cell.angle_gamma   90.00
#
_symmetry.space_group_name_H-M   'P 1'
#
loop_
_entity.id
_entity.type
_entity.pdbx_description
1 polymer ?
#
loop_
_entity_poly.entity_id
_entity_poly.type
_entity_poly.pdbx_seq_one_letter_code
_entity_poly.pdbx_strand_id
1 'polypeptide(L)'
;PAASAAPAATGPAAPMDTSGGYPSAARGEDVAEAVRRLSNAHRVLGEETVPGAVPLALGLRAAGELRAVAFTGRGSGPHELTTDLDEPGRTGPAAFRHAGRTIARLTTGAAHAGPVPAARDLDTLRAELERGLEPAGLYAWFAAKGMELTAPLRSITEVHYGPRQVLARVGITAGSPLEAEVAALDAALQTMAVLTLADPEAPTGTFLPVAVDGA
;
A
#
# COMPACT_ATOMS: atom_id res chain seq x y z
N PRO A 1 34.91 -33.98 -54.11
CA PRO A 1 35.63 -33.71 -52.84
C PRO A 1 35.87 -32.21 -52.67
N ALA A 2 34.98 -31.56 -51.92
CA ALA A 2 34.91 -30.12 -51.73
C ALA A 2 35.84 -29.67 -50.59
N ALA A 3 36.44 -28.50 -50.75
CA ALA A 3 37.29 -27.83 -49.77
C ALA A 3 36.53 -26.67 -49.10
N SER A 4 36.63 -26.67 -47.77
CA SER A 4 36.79 -25.52 -46.84
C SER A 4 35.84 -24.32 -46.91
N ALA A 5 35.02 -24.17 -45.85
CA ALA A 5 34.58 -22.87 -45.35
C ALA A 5 34.55 -22.90 -43.81
N ALA A 6 35.25 -21.96 -43.19
CA ALA A 6 35.34 -21.75 -41.74
C ALA A 6 34.11 -20.95 -41.21
N PRO A 7 33.84 -20.96 -39.88
CA PRO A 7 32.53 -20.65 -39.33
C PRO A 7 32.27 -19.14 -39.16
N ALA A 8 31.01 -18.74 -39.35
CA ALA A 8 30.52 -17.41 -38.98
C ALA A 8 30.37 -17.30 -37.46
N ALA A 9 30.89 -16.20 -36.91
CA ALA A 9 30.85 -15.87 -35.50
C ALA A 9 29.40 -15.57 -35.04
N THR A 10 28.95 -16.28 -34.01
CA THR A 10 27.73 -15.97 -33.26
C THR A 10 27.99 -14.76 -32.37
N GLY A 11 27.41 -13.61 -32.72
CA GLY A 11 27.40 -12.43 -31.85
C GLY A 11 26.55 -12.69 -30.60
N PRO A 12 26.92 -12.14 -29.42
CA PRO A 12 26.15 -12.33 -28.20
C PRO A 12 24.78 -11.65 -28.33
N ALA A 13 23.73 -12.42 -28.01
CA ALA A 13 22.38 -11.91 -27.87
C ALA A 13 22.35 -10.81 -26.80
N ALA A 14 21.82 -9.65 -27.16
CA ALA A 14 21.55 -8.57 -26.21
C ALA A 14 20.58 -9.06 -25.13
N PRO A 15 20.79 -8.70 -23.85
CA PRO A 15 19.87 -9.10 -22.79
C PRO A 15 18.51 -8.43 -23.01
N MET A 16 17.45 -9.24 -22.94
CA MET A 16 16.07 -8.78 -22.81
C MET A 16 15.96 -7.93 -21.55
N ASP A 17 15.68 -6.65 -21.76
CA ASP A 17 15.28 -5.71 -20.73
C ASP A 17 13.87 -6.09 -20.26
N THR A 18 13.77 -6.97 -19.25
CA THR A 18 12.53 -7.19 -18.50
C THR A 18 12.47 -6.20 -17.36
N SER A 19 12.48 -4.91 -17.68
CA SER A 19 11.99 -3.89 -16.76
C SER A 19 10.47 -4.04 -16.68
N GLY A 20 10.00 -4.64 -15.60
CA GLY A 20 8.60 -4.53 -15.15
C GLY A 20 8.30 -3.07 -14.89
N GLY A 21 7.96 -2.34 -15.95
CA GLY A 21 7.56 -0.95 -15.90
C GLY A 21 6.25 -0.84 -15.12
N TYR A 22 6.32 -0.31 -13.91
CA TYR A 22 5.15 0.33 -13.32
C TYR A 22 4.68 1.42 -14.28
N PRO A 23 3.40 1.44 -14.68
CA PRO A 23 2.93 2.43 -15.62
C PRO A 23 3.18 3.82 -15.04
N SER A 24 3.95 4.61 -15.78
CA SER A 24 4.12 6.04 -15.58
C SER A 24 2.76 6.65 -15.25
N ALA A 25 2.67 7.35 -14.11
CA ALA A 25 1.45 7.99 -13.61
C ALA A 25 0.64 8.57 -14.78
N ALA A 26 -0.51 7.96 -15.05
CA ALA A 26 -1.31 8.28 -16.20
C ALA A 26 -1.75 9.74 -16.10
N ARG A 27 -1.15 10.63 -16.91
CA ARG A 27 -1.67 11.98 -17.16
C ARG A 27 -3.15 11.84 -17.55
N GLY A 28 -4.06 12.20 -16.64
CA GLY A 28 -5.51 12.13 -16.85
C GLY A 28 -6.31 11.39 -15.77
N GLU A 29 -5.70 10.86 -14.72
CA GLU A 29 -6.43 10.25 -13.60
C GLU A 29 -7.20 11.31 -12.77
N ASP A 30 -8.51 11.09 -12.54
CA ASP A 30 -9.31 11.89 -11.60
C ASP A 30 -9.05 11.42 -10.15
N VAL A 31 -8.07 12.06 -9.53
CA VAL A 31 -7.67 11.78 -8.13
C VAL A 31 -8.83 11.97 -7.16
N ALA A 32 -9.66 13.00 -7.34
CA ALA A 32 -10.76 13.27 -6.44
C ALA A 32 -11.82 12.17 -6.52
N GLU A 33 -12.12 11.67 -7.72
CA GLU A 33 -13.02 10.54 -7.91
C GLU A 33 -12.45 9.25 -7.31
N ALA A 34 -11.19 8.92 -7.56
CA ALA A 34 -10.56 7.75 -6.97
C ALA A 34 -10.60 7.79 -5.43
N VAL A 35 -10.29 8.94 -4.80
CA VAL A 35 -10.37 9.11 -3.34
C VAL A 35 -11.80 8.94 -2.83
N ARG A 36 -12.82 9.44 -3.54
CA ARG A 36 -14.23 9.20 -3.18
C ARG A 36 -14.57 7.71 -3.22
N ARG A 37 -14.21 6.99 -4.29
CA ARG A 37 -14.47 5.55 -4.41
C ARG A 37 -13.77 4.75 -3.31
N LEU A 38 -12.52 5.08 -3.01
CA LEU A 38 -11.73 4.46 -1.94
C LEU A 38 -12.34 4.71 -0.55
N SER A 39 -12.82 5.93 -0.29
CA SER A 39 -13.47 6.28 0.98
C SER A 39 -14.81 5.56 1.15
N ASN A 40 -15.55 5.37 0.07
CA ASN A 40 -16.79 4.57 0.07
C ASN A 40 -16.51 3.08 0.34
N ALA A 41 -15.38 2.58 -0.16
CA ALA A 41 -14.93 1.21 0.07
C ALA A 41 -14.31 0.97 1.46
N HIS A 42 -14.16 2.02 2.27
CA HIS A 42 -13.50 1.99 3.57
C HIS A 42 -14.37 2.66 4.64
N ARG A 43 -15.20 1.86 5.32
CA ARG A 43 -16.07 2.38 6.39
C ARG A 43 -15.54 2.02 7.76
N VAL A 44 -15.50 3.00 8.65
CA VAL A 44 -15.08 2.84 10.05
C VAL A 44 -16.21 3.35 10.94
N LEU A 45 -16.69 2.49 11.84
CA LEU A 45 -17.82 2.73 12.74
C LEU A 45 -19.09 3.20 12.00
N GLY A 46 -19.31 2.65 10.80
CA GLY A 46 -20.47 2.98 9.96
C GLY A 46 -20.32 4.25 9.12
N GLU A 47 -19.18 4.94 9.16
CA GLU A 47 -18.93 6.13 8.36
C GLU A 47 -17.90 5.87 7.26
N GLU A 48 -18.19 6.33 6.05
CA GLU A 48 -17.19 6.46 4.97
C GLU A 48 -15.99 7.22 5.52
N THR A 49 -14.78 6.68 5.33
CA THR A 49 -13.58 7.21 5.95
C THR A 49 -12.42 7.12 4.98
N VAL A 50 -11.71 8.23 4.78
CA VAL A 50 -10.48 8.27 3.96
C VAL A 50 -9.47 7.23 4.49
N PRO A 51 -9.07 6.22 3.69
CA PRO A 51 -8.07 5.24 4.12
C PRO A 51 -6.74 5.92 4.43
N GLY A 52 -6.03 5.47 5.48
CA GLY A 52 -4.70 5.98 5.81
C GLY A 52 -3.70 5.79 4.66
N ALA A 53 -3.91 4.79 3.80
CA ALA A 53 -3.13 4.55 2.60
C ALA A 53 -3.28 5.64 1.52
N VAL A 54 -4.34 6.46 1.53
CA VAL A 54 -4.52 7.54 0.54
C VAL A 54 -3.45 8.64 0.70
N PRO A 55 -3.27 9.27 1.88
CA PRO A 55 -2.16 10.20 2.09
C PRO A 55 -0.79 9.59 1.77
N LEU A 56 -0.56 8.31 2.07
CA LEU A 56 0.69 7.62 1.77
C LEU A 56 0.95 7.54 0.27
N ALA A 57 -0.02 7.05 -0.52
CA ALA A 57 0.12 6.93 -1.97
C ALA A 57 0.37 8.30 -2.62
N LEU A 58 -0.42 9.31 -2.25
CA LEU A 58 -0.26 10.67 -2.78
C LEU A 58 1.10 11.26 -2.41
N GLY A 59 1.55 11.05 -1.17
CA GLY A 59 2.87 11.47 -0.72
C GLY A 59 4.02 10.80 -1.49
N LEU A 60 3.94 9.49 -1.73
CA LEU A 60 4.93 8.72 -2.50
C LEU A 60 4.95 9.08 -3.99
N ARG A 61 3.82 9.53 -4.55
CA ARG A 61 3.77 10.05 -5.93
C ARG A 61 4.46 11.40 -6.08
N ALA A 62 4.34 12.26 -5.06
CA ALA A 62 4.85 13.62 -5.11
C ALA A 62 6.33 13.73 -4.66
N ALA A 63 6.84 12.74 -3.91
CA ALA A 63 8.17 12.79 -3.32
C ALA A 63 8.96 11.50 -3.54
N GLY A 64 10.29 11.62 -3.48
CA GLY A 64 11.16 10.45 -3.60
C GLY A 64 11.12 9.51 -2.40
N GLU A 65 10.74 10.02 -1.23
CA GLU A 65 10.55 9.24 0.00
C GLU A 65 9.58 9.93 0.97
N LEU A 66 8.96 9.12 1.84
CA LEU A 66 8.25 9.59 3.04
C LEU A 66 9.13 9.33 4.27
N ARG A 67 9.50 10.38 4.98
CA ARG A 67 10.37 10.30 6.17
C ARG A 67 9.60 10.10 7.46
N ALA A 68 8.44 10.73 7.56
CA ALA A 68 7.56 10.60 8.71
C ALA A 68 6.13 10.83 8.29
N VAL A 69 5.23 10.03 8.84
CA VAL A 69 3.79 10.14 8.64
C VAL A 69 3.13 10.10 9.99
N ALA A 70 2.26 11.07 10.27
CA ALA A 70 1.42 11.08 11.45
C ALA A 70 -0.04 11.16 11.04
N PHE A 71 -0.86 10.21 11.51
CA PHE A 71 -2.32 10.25 11.34
C PHE A 71 -2.93 10.90 12.60
N THR A 72 -3.41 12.12 12.44
CA THR A 72 -3.87 12.96 13.56
C THR A 72 -5.37 12.89 13.80
N GLY A 73 -6.12 12.24 12.91
CA GLY A 73 -7.56 12.04 13.04
C GLY A 73 -8.15 11.23 11.90
N ARG A 74 -9.44 10.90 11.99
CA ARG A 74 -10.17 10.23 10.91
C ARG A 74 -10.81 11.25 9.97
N GLY A 75 -10.64 11.05 8.67
CA GLY A 75 -11.37 11.77 7.63
C GLY A 75 -12.70 11.10 7.34
N SER A 76 -13.66 11.20 8.25
CA SER A 76 -14.97 10.55 8.11
C SER A 76 -16.04 11.48 7.55
N GLY A 77 -16.97 10.93 6.77
CA GLY A 77 -18.08 11.65 6.12
C GLY A 77 -17.81 12.07 4.67
N PRO A 78 -18.81 12.64 3.98
CA PRO A 78 -18.75 12.93 2.55
C PRO A 78 -18.10 14.30 2.26
N HIS A 79 -16.85 14.49 2.70
CA HIS A 79 -16.11 15.72 2.44
C HIS A 79 -14.95 15.49 1.49
N GLU A 80 -14.50 16.56 0.85
CA GLU A 80 -13.31 16.51 0.01
C GLU A 80 -12.06 16.39 0.87
N LEU A 81 -11.10 15.60 0.39
CA LEU A 81 -9.74 15.56 0.89
C LEU A 81 -8.94 16.66 0.20
N THR A 82 -8.43 17.63 0.95
CA THR A 82 -7.54 18.68 0.44
C THR A 82 -6.14 18.52 1.02
N THR A 83 -5.13 19.02 0.31
CA THR A 83 -3.73 18.91 0.74
C THR A 83 -2.91 20.08 0.24
N ASP A 84 -1.88 20.44 1.01
CA ASP A 84 -0.85 21.45 0.63
C ASP A 84 0.44 20.79 0.12
N LEU A 85 0.39 19.50 -0.23
CA LEU A 85 1.54 18.72 -0.68
C LEU A 85 2.30 19.38 -1.83
N ASP A 86 1.56 19.94 -2.79
CA ASP A 86 2.06 20.57 -4.02
C ASP A 86 2.29 22.09 -3.87
N GLU A 87 2.09 22.68 -2.68
CA GLU A 87 2.28 24.11 -2.47
C GLU A 87 3.76 24.52 -2.64
N PRO A 88 4.09 25.42 -3.59
CA PRO A 88 5.44 25.87 -3.78
C PRO A 88 5.99 26.59 -2.54
N GLY A 89 7.22 26.24 -2.13
CA GLY A 89 7.87 26.88 -0.99
C GLY A 89 7.43 26.36 0.39
N ARG A 90 6.66 25.26 0.45
CA ARG A 90 6.35 24.57 1.71
C ARG A 90 7.65 24.19 2.45
N THR A 91 7.77 24.62 3.70
CA THR A 91 8.95 24.37 4.56
C THR A 91 8.71 23.34 5.66
N GLY A 92 7.47 22.89 5.84
CA GLY A 92 7.05 21.93 6.88
C GLY A 92 6.33 20.70 6.33
N PRO A 93 5.85 19.80 7.21
CA PRO A 93 5.08 18.62 6.79
C PRO A 93 3.84 19.01 6.01
N ALA A 94 3.54 18.28 4.93
CA ALA A 94 2.32 18.42 4.16
C ALA A 94 1.13 18.01 5.03
N ALA A 95 0.07 18.79 5.04
CA ALA A 95 -1.15 18.51 5.79
C ALA A 95 -2.27 18.10 4.85
N PHE A 96 -2.78 16.89 5.08
CA PHE A 96 -4.01 16.40 4.48
C PHE A 96 -5.18 16.76 5.38
N ARG A 97 -6.19 17.41 4.80
CA ARG A 97 -7.34 17.97 5.52
C ARG A 97 -8.64 17.38 5.00
N HIS A 98 -9.56 17.11 5.91
CA HIS A 98 -10.90 16.64 5.62
C HIS A 98 -11.89 17.43 6.48
N ALA A 99 -12.90 18.05 5.84
CA ALA A 99 -13.79 19.02 6.48
C ALA A 99 -13.02 20.13 7.24
N GLY A 100 -11.91 20.61 6.66
CA GLY A 100 -11.03 21.63 7.27
C GLY A 100 -10.15 21.15 8.43
N ARG A 101 -10.31 19.90 8.92
CA ARG A 101 -9.48 19.33 10.00
C ARG A 101 -8.30 18.56 9.41
N THR A 102 -7.12 18.70 10.00
CA THR A 102 -5.96 17.89 9.61
C THR A 102 -6.14 16.44 10.05
N ILE A 103 -6.06 15.51 9.10
CA ILE A 103 -6.17 14.05 9.35
C ILE A 103 -4.84 13.33 9.20
N ALA A 104 -3.92 13.87 8.41
CA ALA A 104 -2.57 13.34 8.29
C ALA A 104 -1.54 14.46 8.06
N ARG A 105 -0.32 14.24 8.55
CA ARG A 105 0.86 15.07 8.30
C ARG A 105 1.99 14.22 7.75
N LEU A 106 2.55 14.63 6.62
CA LEU A 106 3.61 13.90 5.92
C LEU A 106 4.86 14.76 5.78
N THR A 107 5.97 14.27 6.31
CA THR A 107 7.31 14.81 6.03
C THR A 107 7.88 14.07 4.84
N THR A 108 8.06 14.78 3.73
CA THR A 108 8.60 14.27 2.48
C THR A 108 10.10 14.53 2.39
N GLY A 109 10.83 13.65 1.70
CA GLY A 109 12.26 13.81 1.42
C GLY A 109 12.59 13.69 -0.07
N ALA A 110 13.82 14.06 -0.40
CA ALA A 110 14.42 13.62 -1.67
C ALA A 110 14.76 12.14 -1.57
N ALA A 111 14.64 11.39 -2.66
CA ALA A 111 14.92 9.96 -2.67
C ALA A 111 16.32 9.67 -2.12
N HIS A 112 16.39 8.96 -1.00
CA HIS A 112 17.64 8.38 -0.53
C HIS A 112 17.78 6.97 -1.10
N ALA A 113 18.87 6.72 -1.84
CA ALA A 113 19.19 5.38 -2.31
C ALA A 113 19.71 4.53 -1.14
N GLY A 114 18.80 4.01 -0.32
CA GLY A 114 19.09 2.96 0.64
C GLY A 114 19.43 1.65 -0.07
N PRO A 115 20.04 0.68 0.65
CA PRO A 115 20.25 -0.65 0.10
C PRO A 115 18.90 -1.26 -0.30
N VAL A 116 18.79 -1.71 -1.55
CA VAL A 116 17.61 -2.46 -2.00
C VAL A 116 17.47 -3.70 -1.12
N PRO A 117 16.30 -3.96 -0.51
CA PRO A 117 16.10 -5.16 0.29
C PRO A 117 16.43 -6.41 -0.51
N ALA A 118 17.17 -7.35 0.09
CA ALA A 118 17.47 -8.62 -0.56
C ALA A 118 16.17 -9.35 -0.89
N ALA A 119 16.09 -9.89 -2.11
CA ALA A 119 14.97 -10.71 -2.53
C ALA A 119 14.79 -11.89 -1.57
N ARG A 120 13.53 -12.20 -1.25
CA ARG A 120 13.16 -13.33 -0.40
C ARG A 120 12.52 -14.42 -1.26
N ASP A 121 12.87 -15.67 -0.97
CA ASP A 121 12.15 -16.82 -1.50
C ASP A 121 10.80 -16.92 -0.79
N LEU A 122 9.73 -16.63 -1.52
CA LEU A 122 8.38 -16.58 -0.99
C LEU A 122 7.82 -17.99 -0.70
N ASP A 123 8.29 -19.03 -1.39
CA ASP A 123 7.83 -20.39 -1.15
C ASP A 123 8.47 -20.96 0.12
N THR A 124 9.77 -20.70 0.32
CA THR A 124 10.45 -20.99 1.58
C THR A 124 9.80 -20.24 2.74
N LEU A 125 9.56 -18.92 2.59
CA LEU A 125 8.89 -18.12 3.63
C LEU A 125 7.47 -18.63 3.93
N ARG A 126 6.70 -19.05 2.92
CA ARG A 126 5.38 -19.65 3.12
C ARG A 126 5.47 -20.94 3.92
N ALA A 127 6.45 -21.80 3.63
CA ALA A 127 6.65 -23.06 4.34
C ALA A 127 7.05 -22.88 5.82
N GLU A 128 7.77 -21.80 6.14
CA GLU A 128 8.16 -21.46 7.52
C GLU A 128 6.98 -20.90 8.37
N LEU A 129 5.95 -20.35 7.72
CA LEU A 129 4.79 -19.75 8.38
C LEU A 129 3.65 -20.77 8.48
N GLU A 130 3.72 -21.61 9.51
CA GLU A 130 2.86 -22.80 9.70
C GLU A 130 1.35 -22.52 9.85
N ARG A 131 0.94 -21.27 10.14
CA ARG A 131 -0.46 -20.90 10.39
C ARG A 131 -1.05 -20.16 9.21
N GLY A 132 -2.12 -20.70 8.64
CA GLY A 132 -2.97 -20.01 7.66
C GLY A 132 -4.10 -19.22 8.33
N LEU A 133 -4.51 -18.12 7.70
CA LEU A 133 -5.75 -17.41 8.02
C LEU A 133 -6.59 -17.25 6.75
N GLU A 134 -7.81 -17.76 6.79
CA GLU A 134 -8.78 -17.55 5.71
C GLU A 134 -9.12 -16.06 5.57
N PRO A 135 -8.99 -15.44 4.39
CA PRO A 135 -9.28 -14.02 4.20
C PRO A 135 -10.69 -13.62 4.64
N ALA A 136 -11.68 -14.52 4.45
CA ALA A 136 -13.04 -14.28 4.92
C ALA A 136 -13.10 -14.07 6.45
N GLY A 137 -12.29 -14.82 7.22
CA GLY A 137 -12.16 -14.66 8.66
C GLY A 137 -11.50 -13.34 9.05
N LEU A 138 -10.46 -12.92 8.33
CA LEU A 138 -9.81 -11.61 8.53
C LEU A 138 -10.81 -10.46 8.34
N TYR A 139 -11.56 -10.46 7.23
CA TYR A 139 -12.52 -9.42 6.94
C TYR A 139 -13.73 -9.45 7.88
N ALA A 140 -14.17 -10.63 8.33
CA ALA A 140 -15.19 -10.74 9.37
C ALA A 140 -14.71 -10.16 10.71
N TRP A 141 -13.44 -10.36 11.05
CA TRP A 141 -12.85 -9.76 12.24
C TRP A 141 -12.78 -8.23 12.15
N PHE A 142 -12.37 -7.67 11.01
CA PHE A 142 -12.42 -6.21 10.79
C PHE A 142 -13.85 -5.69 10.97
N ALA A 143 -14.84 -6.34 10.36
CA ALA A 143 -16.25 -5.94 10.48
C ALA A 143 -16.75 -6.01 11.93
N ALA A 144 -16.38 -7.05 12.67
CA ALA A 144 -16.69 -7.17 14.10
C ALA A 144 -16.06 -6.05 14.95
N LYS A 145 -14.97 -5.44 14.45
CA LYS A 145 -14.34 -4.23 15.03
C LYS A 145 -14.82 -2.93 14.40
N GLY A 146 -15.95 -2.96 13.67
CA GLY A 146 -16.53 -1.79 13.04
C GLY A 146 -15.76 -1.26 11.84
N MET A 147 -14.92 -2.06 11.19
CA MET A 147 -14.25 -1.71 9.95
C MET A 147 -14.80 -2.57 8.80
N GLU A 148 -15.55 -1.95 7.90
CA GLU A 148 -16.13 -2.61 6.74
C GLU A 148 -15.32 -2.23 5.49
N LEU A 149 -14.77 -3.24 4.82
CA LEU A 149 -13.93 -3.08 3.64
C LEU A 149 -14.57 -3.78 2.45
N THR A 150 -14.70 -3.07 1.33
CA THR A 150 -15.14 -3.63 0.04
C THR A 150 -14.04 -3.49 -1.01
N ALA A 151 -14.27 -4.01 -2.21
CA ALA A 151 -13.35 -3.75 -3.33
C ALA A 151 -13.19 -2.22 -3.55
N PRO A 152 -11.98 -1.73 -3.86
CA PRO A 152 -10.75 -2.50 -4.12
C PRO A 152 -9.92 -2.86 -2.87
N LEU A 153 -10.30 -2.40 -1.67
CA LEU A 153 -9.52 -2.55 -0.44
C LEU A 153 -9.62 -3.94 0.20
N ARG A 154 -10.64 -4.71 -0.16
CA ARG A 154 -10.76 -6.14 0.16
C ARG A 154 -9.93 -7.00 -0.80
N SER A 155 -8.62 -6.82 -0.80
CA SER A 155 -7.69 -7.37 -1.80
C SER A 155 -6.80 -8.53 -1.31
N ILE A 156 -6.80 -8.87 -0.03
CA ILE A 156 -6.01 -9.99 0.50
C ILE A 156 -6.68 -11.31 0.14
N THR A 157 -5.93 -12.19 -0.52
CA THR A 157 -6.43 -13.50 -1.03
C THR A 157 -5.83 -14.70 -0.31
N GLU A 158 -4.74 -14.52 0.42
CA GLU A 158 -4.04 -15.59 1.15
C GLU A 158 -3.24 -14.96 2.30
N VAL A 159 -3.24 -15.58 3.48
CA VAL A 159 -2.46 -15.12 4.63
C VAL A 159 -1.81 -16.30 5.33
N HIS A 160 -0.49 -16.21 5.53
CA HIS A 160 0.31 -17.10 6.39
C HIS A 160 1.00 -16.25 7.45
N TYR A 161 1.07 -16.74 8.69
CA TYR A 161 1.64 -15.97 9.78
C TYR A 161 2.34 -16.83 10.82
N GLY A 162 3.26 -16.18 11.52
CA GLY A 162 3.92 -16.66 12.72
C GLY A 162 3.86 -15.60 13.81
N PRO A 163 4.59 -15.77 14.93
CA PRO A 163 4.51 -14.85 16.07
C PRO A 163 4.93 -13.41 15.77
N ARG A 164 5.75 -13.18 14.73
CA ARG A 164 6.37 -11.88 14.42
C ARG A 164 6.37 -11.51 12.95
N GLN A 165 5.79 -12.36 12.10
CA GLN A 165 5.87 -12.25 10.66
C GLN A 165 4.55 -12.66 10.03
N VAL A 166 4.22 -12.01 8.92
CA VAL A 166 3.04 -12.30 8.12
C VAL A 166 3.44 -12.22 6.65
N LEU A 167 2.98 -13.19 5.88
CA LEU A 167 3.07 -13.21 4.43
C LEU A 167 1.64 -13.18 3.88
N ALA A 168 1.32 -12.16 3.10
CA ALA A 168 0.02 -12.01 2.46
C ALA A 168 0.15 -12.01 0.93
N ARG A 169 -0.77 -12.68 0.25
CA ARG A 169 -0.98 -12.51 -1.19
C ARG A 169 -2.07 -11.47 -1.41
N VAL A 170 -1.80 -10.51 -2.28
CA VAL A 170 -2.73 -9.44 -2.63
C VAL A 170 -3.17 -9.60 -4.08
N GLY A 171 -4.46 -9.74 -4.32
CA GLY A 171 -5.09 -9.76 -5.63
C GLY A 171 -5.82 -8.44 -5.89
N ILE A 172 -5.16 -7.51 -6.58
CA ILE A 172 -5.69 -6.16 -6.80
C ILE A 172 -6.50 -6.11 -8.09
N THR A 173 -7.76 -5.72 -7.98
CA THR A 173 -8.61 -5.32 -9.10
C THR A 173 -9.08 -3.89 -8.83
N ALA A 174 -8.52 -2.94 -9.56
CA ALA A 174 -8.70 -1.51 -9.33
C ALA A 174 -9.13 -0.80 -10.63
N GLY A 175 -9.93 0.25 -10.50
CA GLY A 175 -10.40 1.07 -11.62
C GLY A 175 -9.38 2.12 -12.08
N SER A 176 -8.35 2.39 -11.27
CA SER A 176 -7.33 3.40 -11.56
C SER A 176 -5.96 3.04 -10.95
N PRO A 177 -4.85 3.66 -11.42
CA PRO A 177 -3.54 3.48 -10.80
C PRO A 177 -3.49 3.85 -9.31
N LEU A 178 -4.15 4.95 -8.90
CA LEU A 178 -4.19 5.37 -7.49
C LEU A 178 -4.94 4.34 -6.64
N GLU A 179 -6.06 3.83 -7.14
CA GLU A 179 -6.79 2.76 -6.44
C GLU A 179 -5.92 1.52 -6.25
N ALA A 180 -5.11 1.15 -7.24
CA ALA A 180 -4.22 -0.01 -7.14
C ALA A 180 -3.11 0.21 -6.10
N GLU A 181 -2.47 1.38 -6.11
CA GLU A 181 -1.43 1.74 -5.14
C GLU A 181 -1.98 1.81 -3.72
N VAL A 182 -3.15 2.44 -3.53
CA VAL A 182 -3.82 2.51 -2.24
C VAL A 182 -4.23 1.12 -1.76
N ALA A 183 -4.79 0.28 -2.62
CA ALA A 183 -5.15 -1.09 -2.25
C ALA A 183 -3.93 -1.94 -1.83
N ALA A 184 -2.77 -1.74 -2.48
CA ALA A 184 -1.53 -2.42 -2.11
C ALA A 184 -1.03 -1.96 -0.73
N LEU A 185 -0.95 -0.65 -0.51
CA LEU A 185 -0.51 -0.06 0.75
C LEU A 185 -1.48 -0.41 1.90
N ASP A 186 -2.78 -0.32 1.65
CA ASP A 186 -3.81 -0.65 2.64
C ASP A 186 -3.78 -2.14 3.00
N ALA A 187 -3.60 -3.04 2.03
CA ALA A 187 -3.41 -4.47 2.31
C ALA A 187 -2.18 -4.75 3.18
N ALA A 188 -1.07 -4.03 2.96
CA ALA A 188 0.12 -4.14 3.81
C ALA A 188 -0.18 -3.69 5.25
N LEU A 189 -0.93 -2.59 5.42
CA LEU A 189 -1.37 -2.12 6.75
C LEU A 189 -2.36 -3.10 7.42
N GLN A 190 -3.35 -3.61 6.68
CA GLN A 190 -4.30 -4.62 7.16
C GLN A 190 -3.56 -5.89 7.63
N THR A 191 -2.51 -6.30 6.94
CA THR A 191 -1.71 -7.48 7.26
C THR A 191 -1.05 -7.36 8.64
N MET A 192 -0.72 -6.15 9.11
CA MET A 192 -0.17 -5.95 10.45
C MET A 192 -1.18 -6.31 11.57
N ALA A 193 -2.49 -6.17 11.32
CA ALA A 193 -3.53 -6.55 12.27
C ALA A 193 -3.56 -8.07 12.53
N VAL A 194 -3.02 -8.89 11.63
CA VAL A 194 -2.91 -10.34 11.81
C VAL A 194 -1.99 -10.68 12.98
N LEU A 195 -0.94 -9.89 13.22
CA LEU A 195 -0.06 -10.09 14.39
C LEU A 195 -0.81 -9.85 15.71
N THR A 196 -1.75 -8.91 15.71
CA THR A 196 -2.60 -8.60 16.85
C THR A 196 -3.67 -9.67 17.08
N LEU A 197 -4.24 -10.22 16.01
CA LEU A 197 -5.15 -11.37 16.06
C LEU A 197 -4.53 -12.61 16.71
N ALA A 198 -3.23 -12.79 16.54
CA ALA A 198 -2.50 -13.93 17.08
C ALA A 198 -2.14 -13.78 18.58
N ASP A 199 -2.34 -12.60 19.16
CA ASP A 199 -2.04 -12.29 20.56
C ASP A 199 -3.33 -12.27 21.41
N PRO A 200 -3.51 -13.21 22.36
CA PRO A 200 -4.71 -13.26 23.20
C PRO A 200 -4.84 -12.06 24.15
N GLU A 201 -3.75 -11.35 24.43
CA GLU A 201 -3.74 -10.17 25.30
C GLU A 201 -3.96 -8.86 24.50
N ALA A 202 -4.11 -8.96 23.18
CA ALA A 202 -4.29 -7.77 22.35
C ALA A 202 -5.58 -7.00 22.69
N PRO A 203 -5.54 -5.66 22.67
CA PRO A 203 -6.73 -4.83 22.86
C PRO A 203 -7.85 -5.19 21.88
N THR A 204 -9.10 -5.16 22.36
CA THR A 204 -10.27 -5.57 21.57
C THR A 204 -10.81 -4.48 20.63
N GLY A 205 -10.16 -3.32 20.54
CA GLY A 205 -10.61 -2.17 19.75
C GLY A 205 -10.21 -2.20 18.27
N THR A 206 -10.75 -1.26 17.48
CA THR A 206 -10.37 -1.03 16.07
C THR A 206 -8.93 -0.53 16.00
N PHE A 207 -8.10 -1.17 15.18
CA PHE A 207 -6.73 -0.73 14.94
C PHE A 207 -6.67 0.13 13.68
N LEU A 208 -6.12 1.33 13.82
CA LEU A 208 -5.86 2.25 12.71
C LEU A 208 -4.38 2.63 12.71
N PRO A 209 -3.77 2.86 11.53
CA PRO A 209 -2.42 3.42 11.46
C PRO A 209 -2.34 4.75 12.20
N VAL A 210 -1.34 4.91 13.08
CA VAL A 210 -1.10 6.15 13.83
C VAL A 210 0.15 6.88 13.34
N ALA A 211 1.17 6.14 12.94
CA ALA A 211 2.39 6.68 12.38
C ALA A 211 3.08 5.67 11.45
N VAL A 212 3.88 6.19 10.52
CA VAL A 212 4.86 5.42 9.75
C VAL A 212 6.15 6.23 9.76
N ASP A 213 7.23 5.61 10.23
CA ASP A 213 8.56 6.20 10.22
C ASP A 213 9.37 5.65 9.05
N GLY A 214 10.09 6.53 8.35
CA GLY A 214 11.10 6.14 7.39
C GLY A 214 12.34 5.62 8.12
N ALA A 215 12.87 4.48 7.66
CA ALA A 215 14.16 3.95 8.13
C ALA A 215 15.33 4.66 7.43
#